data_AF-A0A0R3T7B9-F1
#
_entry.id   AF-A0A0R3T7B9-F1
#
_cell.length_a   1.000
_cell.length_b   1.000
_cell.length_c   1.000
_cell.angle_alpha   90.00
_cell.angle_beta   90.00
_cell.angle_gamma   90.00
#
_symmetry.space_group_name_H-M   'P 1'
#
loop_
_entity.id
_entity.type
_entity.pdbx_description
1 polymer ?
#
loop_
_entity_poly.entity_id
_entity_poly.type
_entity_poly.pdbx_seq_one_letter_code
_entity_poly.pdbx_strand_id
1 'polypeptide(L)'
;MVKVFRNLSSGEMQSELAYVGRKTDHSAYDAFVAVIMTHGGLGELYGVNGDAFPVHQLTLDFTAEKCPSLAGKPKLFFIQACRGDDYQLGYAVPANGASEGELSMHQGSSSLNPLQFRSSRLESNEAEDIDEEPAIAAAKLPKKQRLVPSFADFLLSYATLAGFKAQRDPQQGSIYIQTLCHYLELYGKSRSLLDIVTSVHREVSEKVFREAESTDNDGGTIFQQTPEVRHTLTRRVQFV
;
A
#
# COMPACT_ATOMS: atom_id res chain seq x y z
N MET A 1 15.28 -9.86 -13.71
CA MET A 1 16.45 -9.24 -13.05
C MET A 1 16.00 -8.71 -11.69
N VAL A 2 16.74 -8.97 -10.62
CA VAL A 2 16.46 -8.44 -9.27
C VAL A 2 17.67 -7.61 -8.83
N LYS A 3 17.42 -6.40 -8.32
CA LYS A 3 18.45 -5.55 -7.71
C LYS A 3 18.07 -5.29 -6.27
N VAL A 4 19.03 -5.42 -5.36
CA VAL A 4 18.82 -5.22 -3.92
C VAL A 4 19.61 -4.01 -3.47
N PHE A 5 18.90 -3.05 -2.90
CA PHE A 5 19.46 -1.86 -2.28
C PHE A 5 19.25 -1.96 -0.77
N ARG A 6 20.23 -1.52 0.03
CA ARG A 6 20.20 -1.67 1.48
C ARG A 6 20.49 -0.32 2.12
N ASN A 7 19.75 0.00 3.18
CA ASN A 7 19.99 1.14 4.05
C ASN A 7 20.11 2.46 3.29
N LEU A 8 19.22 2.70 2.33
CA LEU A 8 19.17 3.96 1.61
C LEU A 8 18.62 5.06 2.51
N SER A 9 19.19 6.25 2.43
CA SER A 9 18.59 7.51 2.90
C SER A 9 17.36 7.88 2.06
N SER A 10 16.55 8.83 2.55
CA SER A 10 15.39 9.33 1.78
C SER A 10 15.79 9.89 0.40
N GLY A 11 16.90 10.64 0.34
CA GLY A 11 17.43 11.18 -0.92
C GLY A 11 17.96 10.09 -1.87
N GLU A 12 18.60 9.04 -1.34
CA GLU A 12 19.04 7.91 -2.16
C GLU A 12 17.85 7.10 -2.68
N MET A 13 16.80 6.88 -1.88
CA MET A 13 15.56 6.25 -2.35
C MET A 13 14.95 7.04 -3.52
N GLN A 14 14.86 8.36 -3.39
CA GLN A 14 14.37 9.23 -4.46
C GLN A 14 15.25 9.13 -5.72
N SER A 15 16.57 9.17 -5.56
CA SER A 15 17.52 9.12 -6.67
C SER A 15 17.46 7.80 -7.43
N GLU A 16 17.36 6.67 -6.71
CA GLU A 16 17.23 5.35 -7.32
C GLU A 16 15.90 5.18 -8.05
N LEU A 17 14.78 5.59 -7.45
CA LEU A 17 13.47 5.53 -8.12
C LEU A 17 13.44 6.42 -9.36
N ALA A 18 14.01 7.63 -9.30
CA ALA A 18 14.10 8.52 -10.44
C ALA A 18 15.00 7.94 -11.55
N TYR A 19 16.12 7.30 -11.20
CA TYR A 19 16.98 6.63 -12.17
C TYR A 19 16.25 5.46 -12.84
N VAL A 20 15.59 4.59 -12.06
CA VAL A 20 14.87 3.44 -12.59
C VAL A 20 13.67 3.89 -13.44
N GLY A 21 12.87 4.85 -12.98
CA GLY A 21 11.69 5.34 -13.70
C GLY A 21 12.03 6.15 -14.95
N ARG A 22 13.02 7.06 -14.87
CA ARG A 22 13.29 8.04 -15.94
C ARG A 22 14.48 7.71 -16.84
N LYS A 23 15.43 6.89 -16.39
CA LYS A 23 16.70 6.64 -17.10
C LYS A 23 16.87 5.20 -17.59
N THR A 24 16.02 4.28 -17.14
CA THR A 24 16.06 2.88 -17.59
C THR A 24 15.03 2.63 -18.68
N ASP A 25 15.43 1.93 -19.74
CA ASP A 25 14.48 1.44 -20.75
C ASP A 25 13.88 0.10 -20.31
N HIS A 26 12.57 0.07 -20.13
CA HIS A 26 11.81 -1.11 -19.72
C HIS A 26 11.12 -1.82 -20.87
N SER A 27 11.39 -1.42 -22.13
CA SER A 27 10.67 -1.91 -23.31
C SER A 27 10.71 -3.44 -23.42
N ALA A 28 11.82 -4.06 -23.03
CA ALA A 28 12.02 -5.51 -23.04
C ALA A 28 11.37 -6.29 -21.88
N TYR A 29 10.73 -5.64 -20.92
CA TYR A 29 10.10 -6.26 -19.75
C TYR A 29 8.58 -6.13 -19.79
N ASP A 30 7.86 -7.07 -19.17
CA ASP A 30 6.39 -7.07 -19.14
C ASP A 30 5.79 -6.30 -17.96
N ALA A 31 6.55 -6.14 -16.87
CA ALA A 31 6.12 -5.46 -15.65
C ALA A 31 7.31 -4.89 -14.87
N PHE A 32 7.01 -3.94 -13.99
CA PHE A 32 7.92 -3.44 -12.97
C PHE A 32 7.44 -3.87 -11.58
N VAL A 33 8.38 -4.28 -10.72
CA VAL A 33 8.10 -4.68 -9.34
C VAL A 33 9.09 -4.01 -8.39
N ALA A 34 8.56 -3.37 -7.35
CA ALA A 34 9.32 -2.80 -6.25
C ALA A 34 8.83 -3.39 -4.91
N VAL A 35 9.77 -3.82 -4.07
CA VAL A 35 9.49 -4.28 -2.71
C VAL A 35 10.23 -3.36 -1.75
N ILE A 36 9.48 -2.65 -0.91
CA ILE A 36 9.98 -1.63 0.02
C ILE A 36 9.79 -2.15 1.43
N MET A 37 10.88 -2.25 2.19
CA MET A 37 10.89 -2.72 3.57
C MET A 37 11.61 -1.71 4.44
N THR A 38 10.87 -0.92 5.24
CA THR A 38 11.45 0.13 6.08
C THR A 38 10.53 0.49 7.26
N HIS A 39 10.96 1.41 8.12
CA HIS A 39 10.07 2.13 9.03
C HIS A 39 9.17 3.09 8.25
N GLY A 40 8.01 3.43 8.81
CA GLY A 40 7.09 4.36 8.17
C GLY A 40 6.08 4.91 9.16
N GLY A 41 5.33 5.90 8.68
CA GLY A 41 4.26 6.59 9.38
C GLY A 41 3.07 6.80 8.45
N LEU A 42 2.10 7.60 8.87
CA LEU A 42 0.91 7.87 8.06
C LEU A 42 1.29 8.64 6.78
N GLY A 43 1.34 7.94 5.65
CA GLY A 43 1.68 8.54 4.34
C GLY A 43 3.18 8.68 4.07
N GLU A 44 4.03 8.16 4.96
CA GLU A 44 5.48 8.33 4.92
C GLU A 44 6.21 7.00 5.09
N LEU A 45 7.36 6.91 4.45
CA LEU A 45 8.40 5.90 4.65
C LEU A 45 9.63 6.61 5.21
N TYR A 46 10.54 5.90 5.88
CA TYR A 46 11.76 6.52 6.40
C TYR A 46 13.01 5.95 5.74
N GLY A 47 13.96 6.84 5.43
CA GLY A 47 15.32 6.44 5.08
C GLY A 47 16.13 6.03 6.32
N VAL A 48 17.32 5.46 6.11
CA VAL A 48 18.22 5.11 7.22
C VAL A 48 18.66 6.33 8.05
N ASN A 49 18.61 7.52 7.43
CA ASN A 49 18.91 8.79 8.07
C ASN A 49 17.75 9.33 8.93
N GLY A 50 16.60 8.63 8.99
CA GLY A 50 15.41 9.06 9.72
C GLY A 50 14.51 10.03 8.95
N ASP A 51 14.96 10.55 7.81
CA ASP A 51 14.18 11.50 7.01
C ASP A 51 12.98 10.81 6.35
N ALA A 52 11.88 11.54 6.31
CA ALA A 52 10.65 11.11 5.64
C ALA A 52 10.82 11.04 4.12
N PHE A 53 10.20 10.03 3.53
CA PHE A 53 9.99 9.83 2.11
C PHE A 53 8.48 9.63 1.89
N PRO A 54 7.77 10.61 1.30
CA PRO A 54 6.33 10.50 1.09
C PRO A 54 5.97 9.34 0.16
N VAL A 55 5.03 8.49 0.58
CA VAL A 55 4.64 7.25 -0.16
C VAL A 55 4.23 7.55 -1.60
N HIS A 56 3.55 8.68 -1.86
CA HIS A 56 3.11 9.03 -3.20
C HIS A 56 4.28 9.15 -4.20
N GLN A 57 5.49 9.54 -3.73
CA GLN A 57 6.69 9.64 -4.56
C GLN A 57 7.14 8.31 -5.16
N LEU A 58 6.77 7.16 -4.56
CA LEU A 58 7.07 5.82 -5.12
C LEU A 58 6.58 5.67 -6.57
N THR A 59 5.45 6.30 -6.89
CA THR A 59 4.78 6.13 -8.19
C THR A 59 5.09 7.23 -9.20
N LEU A 60 5.55 8.39 -8.74
CA LEU A 60 5.60 9.61 -9.57
C LEU A 60 6.49 9.45 -10.80
N ASP A 61 7.59 8.71 -10.70
CA ASP A 61 8.54 8.53 -11.80
C ASP A 61 8.19 7.39 -12.75
N PHE A 62 7.09 6.69 -12.49
CA PHE A 62 6.64 5.52 -13.25
C PHE A 62 5.32 5.78 -14.00
N THR A 63 4.84 7.03 -14.03
CA THR A 63 3.65 7.39 -14.80
C THR A 63 3.90 7.18 -16.29
N ALA A 64 2.83 7.00 -17.09
CA ALA A 64 2.97 6.76 -18.53
C ALA A 64 3.72 7.89 -19.26
N GLU A 65 3.62 9.12 -18.74
CA GLU A 65 4.33 10.29 -19.26
C GLU A 65 5.82 10.28 -18.90
N LYS A 66 6.16 9.99 -17.63
CA LYS A 66 7.55 10.03 -17.15
C LYS A 66 8.35 8.76 -17.44
N CYS A 67 7.66 7.63 -17.62
CA CYS A 67 8.24 6.34 -17.98
C CYS A 67 7.45 5.66 -19.13
N PRO A 68 7.57 6.16 -20.38
CA PRO A 68 6.81 5.63 -21.51
C PRO A 68 7.04 4.14 -21.80
N SER A 69 8.23 3.61 -21.48
CA SER A 69 8.56 2.18 -21.67
C SER A 69 7.80 1.23 -20.72
N LEU A 70 7.17 1.76 -19.66
CA LEU A 70 6.23 1.08 -18.75
C LEU A 70 4.75 1.47 -18.95
N ALA A 71 4.43 2.32 -19.94
CA ALA A 71 3.06 2.67 -20.25
C ALA A 71 2.25 1.43 -20.66
N GLY A 72 1.11 1.18 -20.01
CA GLY A 72 0.28 0.00 -20.25
C GLY A 72 0.81 -1.31 -19.65
N LYS A 73 1.91 -1.27 -18.89
CA LYS A 73 2.51 -2.42 -18.20
C LYS A 73 2.26 -2.34 -16.68
N PRO A 74 2.05 -3.45 -15.96
CA PRO A 74 1.85 -3.43 -14.52
C PRO A 74 3.06 -2.87 -13.75
N LYS A 75 2.79 -2.00 -12.77
CA LYS A 75 3.77 -1.40 -11.86
C LYS A 75 3.38 -1.75 -10.42
N LEU A 76 4.06 -2.72 -9.85
CA LEU A 76 3.66 -3.41 -8.63
C LEU A 76 4.56 -3.00 -7.47
N PHE A 77 3.98 -2.44 -6.41
CA PHE A 77 4.69 -1.98 -5.21
C PHE A 77 4.20 -2.76 -4.00
N PHE A 78 5.09 -3.47 -3.32
CA PHE A 78 4.81 -4.17 -2.06
C PHE A 78 5.52 -3.43 -0.93
N ILE A 79 4.75 -2.94 0.06
CA ILE A 79 5.22 -1.98 1.04
C ILE A 79 5.07 -2.58 2.44
N GLN A 80 6.18 -3.03 3.01
CA GLN A 80 6.30 -3.42 4.41
C GLN A 80 6.84 -2.22 5.20
N ALA A 81 5.92 -1.46 5.79
CA ALA A 81 6.19 -0.37 6.72
C ALA A 81 4.99 -0.19 7.65
N CYS A 82 5.22 0.33 8.87
CA CYS A 82 4.14 0.86 9.69
C CYS A 82 3.50 2.06 8.97
N ARG A 83 2.22 2.32 9.27
CA ARG A 83 1.49 3.47 8.72
C ARG A 83 0.85 4.32 9.83
N GLY A 84 1.40 4.20 11.02
CA GLY A 84 0.96 4.78 12.29
C GLY A 84 1.36 3.87 13.44
N ASP A 85 0.99 4.27 14.64
CA ASP A 85 1.43 3.63 15.89
C ASP A 85 0.35 2.80 16.58
N ASP A 86 -0.86 2.78 16.02
CA ASP A 86 -1.97 2.04 16.61
C ASP A 86 -1.82 0.53 16.36
N TYR A 87 -2.28 -0.25 17.34
CA TYR A 87 -2.49 -1.68 17.14
C TYR A 87 -3.95 -1.93 16.77
N GLN A 88 -4.19 -2.86 15.84
CA GLN A 88 -5.56 -3.27 15.52
C GLN A 88 -6.03 -4.27 16.57
N LEU A 89 -7.06 -3.92 17.33
CA LEU A 89 -7.71 -4.85 18.25
C LEU A 89 -8.49 -5.90 17.45
N GLY A 90 -8.48 -7.14 17.94
CA GLY A 90 -9.35 -8.19 17.41
C GLY A 90 -10.79 -8.01 17.87
N TYR A 91 -11.76 -8.34 17.01
CA TYR A 91 -13.17 -8.39 17.37
C TYR A 91 -13.70 -9.82 17.23
N ALA A 92 -14.33 -10.33 18.28
CA ALA A 92 -14.91 -11.66 18.28
C ALA A 92 -16.23 -11.65 17.49
N VAL A 93 -16.27 -12.37 16.38
CA VAL A 93 -17.51 -12.62 15.65
C VAL A 93 -18.15 -13.89 16.22
N PRO A 94 -19.43 -13.87 16.64
CA PRO A 94 -20.12 -15.07 17.09
C PRO A 94 -20.09 -16.14 15.99
N ALA A 95 -19.73 -17.37 16.36
CA ALA A 95 -19.88 -18.49 15.44
C ALA A 95 -21.38 -18.65 15.12
N ASN A 96 -21.75 -18.65 13.84
CA ASN A 96 -23.12 -18.94 13.41
C ASN A 96 -23.50 -20.34 13.92
N GLY A 97 -24.21 -20.40 15.06
CA GLY A 97 -24.58 -21.65 15.73
C GLY A 97 -24.85 -21.61 17.23
N ALA A 98 -24.62 -20.49 17.94
CA ALA A 98 -24.99 -20.38 19.36
C ALA A 98 -26.17 -19.41 19.54
N SER A 99 -27.36 -19.95 19.77
CA SER A 99 -28.53 -19.19 20.20
C SER A 99 -28.38 -18.71 21.65
N GLU A 100 -28.38 -17.39 21.79
CA GLU A 100 -28.87 -16.51 22.88
C GLU A 100 -28.71 -16.88 24.37
N GLY A 101 -28.11 -15.94 25.09
CA GLY A 101 -28.41 -15.62 26.48
C GLY A 101 -28.23 -14.12 26.69
N GLU A 102 -29.33 -13.40 26.96
CA GLU A 102 -29.41 -11.95 27.20
C GLU A 102 -28.46 -11.47 28.30
N LEU A 103 -27.80 -10.33 28.08
CA LEU A 103 -27.44 -9.40 29.15
C LEU A 103 -27.69 -7.96 28.69
N SER A 104 -28.48 -7.26 29.51
CA SER A 104 -29.05 -5.93 29.31
C SER A 104 -28.20 -4.85 29.99
N MET A 105 -28.34 -3.61 29.48
CA MET A 105 -28.03 -2.30 30.11
C MET A 105 -26.54 -1.90 30.19
N HIS A 106 -26.11 -0.66 29.91
CA HIS A 106 -26.79 0.64 30.03
C HIS A 106 -26.42 1.65 28.93
N GLN A 107 -27.34 2.60 28.76
CA GLN A 107 -27.24 3.78 27.91
C GLN A 107 -26.15 4.74 28.39
N GLY A 108 -25.30 5.18 27.47
CA GLY A 108 -24.52 6.41 27.57
C GLY A 108 -24.69 7.17 26.25
N SER A 109 -25.47 8.25 26.29
CA SER A 109 -25.61 9.14 25.15
C SER A 109 -24.33 9.96 24.97
N SER A 110 -23.71 9.84 23.80
CA SER A 110 -22.88 10.92 23.26
C SER A 110 -23.19 11.03 21.78
N SER A 111 -24.04 11.99 21.49
CA SER A 111 -24.41 12.42 20.15
C SER A 111 -23.15 12.80 19.36
N LEU A 112 -22.71 11.94 18.45
CA LEU A 112 -21.71 12.32 17.46
C LEU A 112 -22.42 13.16 16.40
N ASN A 113 -22.28 14.48 16.53
CA ASN A 113 -22.67 15.40 15.47
C ASN A 113 -21.74 15.17 14.27
N PRO A 114 -22.27 14.99 13.05
CA PRO A 114 -21.45 15.00 11.84
C PRO A 114 -20.80 16.37 11.73
N LEU A 115 -19.47 16.40 11.62
CA LEU A 115 -18.72 17.62 11.33
C LEU A 115 -19.23 18.21 10.01
N GLN A 116 -20.03 19.26 10.16
CA GLN A 116 -20.40 20.18 9.09
C GLN A 116 -19.12 20.87 8.64
N PHE A 117 -18.59 20.44 7.51
CA PHE A 117 -17.46 21.06 6.84
C PHE A 117 -17.86 22.47 6.41
N ARG A 118 -17.60 23.46 7.27
CA ARG A 118 -17.75 24.87 6.93
C ARG A 118 -16.57 25.28 6.06
N SER A 119 -16.87 25.43 4.78
CA SER A 119 -16.07 26.17 3.81
C SER A 119 -15.78 27.58 4.36
N SER A 120 -14.56 27.80 4.84
CA SER A 120 -13.98 29.14 4.96
C SER A 120 -12.93 29.32 3.88
N ARG A 121 -13.25 30.20 2.92
CA ARG A 121 -12.31 30.79 1.95
C ARG A 121 -11.07 31.30 2.70
N LEU A 122 -9.90 30.89 2.24
CA LEU A 122 -8.68 31.68 2.34
C LEU A 122 -8.26 31.97 0.91
N GLU A 123 -8.18 33.27 0.62
CA GLU A 123 -7.86 33.83 -0.69
C GLU A 123 -6.36 33.81 -0.95
N SER A 124 -6.03 33.53 -2.21
CA SER A 124 -4.86 33.96 -2.99
C SER A 124 -3.47 33.85 -2.35
N ASN A 125 -2.71 32.85 -2.81
CA ASN A 125 -1.34 33.09 -3.24
C ASN A 125 -1.25 32.72 -4.71
N GLU A 126 -0.68 33.64 -5.49
CA GLU A 126 -0.55 33.60 -6.94
C GLU A 126 0.16 32.30 -7.37
N ALA A 127 -0.57 31.43 -8.07
CA ALA A 127 0.02 30.30 -8.75
C ALA A 127 0.77 30.85 -9.96
N GLU A 128 2.09 30.70 -9.96
CA GLU A 128 2.88 30.85 -11.18
C GLU A 128 2.31 29.91 -12.24
N ASP A 129 1.94 30.47 -13.39
CA ASP A 129 1.42 29.73 -14.54
C ASP A 129 2.46 28.70 -15.00
N ILE A 130 2.31 27.46 -14.55
CA ILE A 130 2.96 26.32 -15.18
C ILE A 130 2.18 26.09 -16.47
N ASP A 131 2.83 26.24 -17.61
CA ASP A 131 2.31 25.93 -18.94
C ASP A 131 1.81 24.48 -19.00
N GLU A 132 0.57 24.22 -18.56
CA GLU A 132 -0.09 22.93 -18.72
C GLU A 132 -0.39 22.74 -20.21
N GLU A 133 0.44 21.94 -20.89
CA GLU A 133 0.13 21.43 -22.21
C GLU A 133 -1.30 20.82 -22.19
N PRO A 134 -2.22 21.29 -23.04
CA PRO A 134 -3.62 20.95 -22.91
C PRO A 134 -3.82 19.45 -23.14
N ALA A 135 -4.66 18.82 -22.31
CA ALA A 135 -5.15 17.47 -22.52
C ALA A 135 -5.47 17.25 -24.00
N ILE A 136 -4.84 16.25 -24.63
CA ILE A 136 -4.96 16.01 -26.07
C ILE A 136 -6.44 15.97 -26.44
N ALA A 137 -6.93 17.02 -27.10
CA ALA A 137 -8.30 17.06 -27.59
C ALA A 137 -8.53 15.83 -28.46
N ALA A 138 -9.58 15.06 -28.19
CA ALA A 138 -9.84 13.76 -28.84
C ALA A 138 -9.78 13.80 -30.39
N ALA A 139 -9.98 14.98 -30.98
CA ALA A 139 -9.86 15.26 -32.41
C ALA A 139 -8.44 15.17 -33.00
N LYS A 140 -7.37 15.15 -32.17
CA LYS A 140 -5.96 15.08 -32.62
C LYS A 140 -5.34 13.69 -32.48
N LEU A 141 -6.08 12.68 -32.03
CA LEU A 141 -5.50 11.37 -31.79
C LEU A 141 -5.16 10.64 -33.10
N PRO A 142 -3.91 10.19 -33.32
CA PRO A 142 -3.59 9.36 -34.47
C PRO A 142 -4.43 8.08 -34.44
N LYS A 143 -5.03 7.69 -35.58
CA LYS A 143 -6.00 6.58 -35.72
C LYS A 143 -5.51 5.19 -35.24
N LYS A 144 -4.28 5.05 -34.76
CA LYS A 144 -3.67 3.79 -34.26
C LYS A 144 -3.12 3.87 -32.83
N GLN A 145 -3.24 5.00 -32.14
CA GLN A 145 -2.73 5.13 -30.77
C GLN A 145 -3.88 4.94 -29.77
N ARG A 146 -3.61 4.16 -28.72
CA ARG A 146 -4.50 4.00 -27.58
C ARG A 146 -4.05 4.96 -26.48
N LEU A 147 -4.96 5.79 -25.99
CA LEU A 147 -4.73 6.60 -24.81
C LEU A 147 -4.67 5.72 -23.56
N VAL A 148 -3.69 5.99 -22.69
CA VAL A 148 -3.60 5.41 -21.34
C VAL A 148 -3.51 6.57 -20.34
N PRO A 149 -4.29 6.54 -19.24
CA PRO A 149 -4.12 7.53 -18.17
C PRO A 149 -2.72 7.51 -17.59
N SER A 150 -2.20 8.67 -17.17
CA SER A 150 -0.82 8.81 -16.67
C SER A 150 -0.55 7.88 -15.45
N PHE A 151 -1.54 7.72 -14.57
CA PHE A 151 -1.49 6.86 -13.39
C PHE A 151 -2.14 5.47 -13.57
N ALA A 152 -2.25 4.97 -14.81
CA ALA A 152 -2.79 3.64 -15.07
C ALA A 152 -1.81 2.51 -14.72
N ASP A 153 -2.36 1.34 -14.39
CA ASP A 153 -1.65 0.08 -14.21
C ASP A 153 -0.69 0.04 -13.01
N PHE A 154 -1.06 0.69 -11.91
CA PHE A 154 -0.36 0.59 -10.62
C PHE A 154 -1.07 -0.36 -9.66
N LEU A 155 -0.30 -1.03 -8.81
CA LEU A 155 -0.80 -1.72 -7.62
C LEU A 155 0.14 -1.41 -6.46
N LEU A 156 -0.42 -0.95 -5.34
CA LEU A 156 0.28 -0.73 -4.08
C LEU A 156 -0.35 -1.64 -3.03
N SER A 157 0.45 -2.59 -2.53
CA SER A 157 0.05 -3.60 -1.56
C SER A 157 0.80 -3.36 -0.26
N TYR A 158 0.12 -2.77 0.70
CA TYR A 158 0.62 -2.37 2.01
C TYR A 158 0.46 -3.51 3.02
N ALA A 159 1.46 -3.70 3.87
CA ALA A 159 1.43 -4.71 4.92
C ALA A 159 0.33 -4.46 5.97
N THR A 160 -0.12 -3.22 6.14
CA THR A 160 -1.11 -2.83 7.16
C THR A 160 -1.99 -1.66 6.69
N LEU A 161 -3.10 -1.43 7.39
CA LEU A 161 -4.00 -0.29 7.17
C LEU A 161 -3.36 1.03 7.62
N ALA A 162 -3.83 2.15 7.04
CA ALA A 162 -3.44 3.47 7.49
C ALA A 162 -3.76 3.67 8.97
N GLY A 163 -2.83 4.24 9.74
CA GLY A 163 -2.93 4.42 11.19
C GLY A 163 -2.29 3.30 12.02
N PHE A 164 -2.02 2.12 11.43
CA PHE A 164 -1.66 0.94 12.20
C PHE A 164 -0.22 0.47 11.99
N LYS A 165 0.28 -0.30 12.96
CA LYS A 165 1.58 -0.97 12.90
C LYS A 165 1.59 -2.16 11.94
N ALA A 166 2.76 -2.45 11.37
CA ALA A 166 3.02 -3.65 10.59
C ALA A 166 3.99 -4.56 11.35
N GLN A 167 3.54 -5.76 11.71
CA GLN A 167 4.24 -6.69 12.59
C GLN A 167 5.41 -7.39 11.90
N ARG A 168 6.48 -7.58 12.68
CA ARG A 168 7.67 -8.31 12.29
C ARG A 168 8.13 -9.20 13.43
N ASP A 169 8.20 -10.49 13.17
CA ASP A 169 8.81 -11.43 14.08
C ASP A 169 10.34 -11.25 14.08
N PRO A 170 11.01 -11.18 15.25
CA PRO A 170 12.46 -11.02 15.32
C PRO A 170 13.27 -12.17 14.68
N GLN A 171 12.74 -13.39 14.68
CA GLN A 171 13.40 -14.59 14.16
C GLN A 171 12.94 -14.93 12.73
N GLN A 172 11.64 -14.83 12.46
CA GLN A 172 11.02 -15.23 11.19
C GLN A 172 10.85 -14.07 10.21
N GLY A 173 10.95 -12.82 10.64
CA GLY A 173 10.81 -11.64 9.78
C GLY A 173 9.38 -11.13 9.65
N SER A 174 9.12 -10.31 8.62
CA SER A 174 7.81 -9.66 8.45
C SER A 174 6.74 -10.71 8.16
N ILE A 175 5.64 -10.66 8.93
CA ILE A 175 4.51 -11.58 8.73
C ILE A 175 3.93 -11.42 7.32
N TYR A 176 3.79 -10.18 6.86
CA TYR A 176 3.27 -9.90 5.52
C TYR A 176 4.20 -10.40 4.42
N ILE A 177 5.51 -10.14 4.50
CA ILE A 177 6.47 -10.55 3.47
C ILE A 177 6.62 -12.08 3.44
N GLN A 178 6.71 -12.73 4.59
CA GLN A 178 6.76 -14.20 4.67
C GLN A 178 5.52 -14.82 4.02
N THR A 179 4.34 -14.31 4.37
CA THR A 179 3.08 -14.79 3.80
C THR A 179 3.03 -14.52 2.29
N LEU A 180 3.43 -13.33 1.83
CA LEU A 180 3.49 -12.99 0.41
C LEU A 180 4.40 -13.94 -0.39
N CYS A 181 5.62 -14.20 0.10
CA CYS A 181 6.54 -15.14 -0.53
C CYS A 181 5.94 -16.54 -0.61
N HIS A 182 5.33 -17.03 0.48
CA HIS A 182 4.68 -18.34 0.52
C HIS A 182 3.60 -18.50 -0.56
N TYR A 183 2.66 -17.55 -0.68
CA TYR A 183 1.60 -17.65 -1.69
C TYR A 183 2.09 -17.41 -3.12
N LEU A 184 3.14 -16.61 -3.32
CA LEU A 184 3.77 -16.46 -4.64
C LEU A 184 4.45 -17.75 -5.08
N GLU A 185 5.10 -18.48 -4.18
CA GLU A 185 5.71 -19.79 -4.47
C GLU A 185 4.65 -20.83 -4.82
N LEU A 186 3.55 -20.88 -4.07
CA LEU A 186 2.47 -21.84 -4.30
C LEU A 186 1.63 -21.54 -5.55
N TYR A 187 1.30 -20.27 -5.78
CA TYR A 187 0.25 -19.88 -6.73
C TYR A 187 0.70 -18.88 -7.79
N GLY A 188 1.93 -18.38 -7.74
CA GLY A 188 2.43 -17.34 -8.65
C GLY A 188 2.25 -17.65 -10.13
N LYS A 189 2.31 -18.94 -10.48
CA LYS A 189 2.15 -19.45 -11.86
C LYS A 189 0.72 -19.81 -12.26
N SER A 190 -0.21 -19.91 -11.30
CA SER A 190 -1.53 -20.50 -11.51
C SER A 190 -2.71 -19.59 -11.16
N ARG A 191 -2.46 -18.49 -10.44
CA ARG A 191 -3.51 -17.54 -10.02
C ARG A 191 -3.16 -16.11 -10.42
N SER A 192 -4.18 -15.25 -10.47
CA SER A 192 -3.94 -13.83 -10.64
C SER A 192 -3.30 -13.25 -9.37
N LEU A 193 -2.50 -12.20 -9.53
CA LEU A 193 -1.83 -11.53 -8.43
C LEU A 193 -2.83 -11.00 -7.38
N LEU A 194 -4.00 -10.53 -7.80
CA LEU A 194 -5.03 -10.08 -6.85
C LEU A 194 -5.57 -11.25 -6.01
N ASP A 195 -5.78 -12.43 -6.60
CA ASP A 195 -6.21 -13.62 -5.84
C ASP A 195 -5.14 -14.05 -4.83
N ILE A 196 -3.86 -13.95 -5.21
CA ILE A 196 -2.71 -14.20 -4.34
C ILE A 196 -2.72 -13.20 -3.18
N VAL A 197 -2.79 -11.90 -3.47
CA VAL A 197 -2.83 -10.83 -2.47
C VAL A 197 -4.04 -10.99 -1.53
N THR A 198 -5.21 -11.36 -2.03
CA THR A 198 -6.38 -11.65 -1.19
C THR A 198 -6.13 -12.85 -0.26
N SER A 199 -5.43 -13.89 -0.73
CA SER A 199 -5.08 -15.04 0.11
C SER A 199 -4.07 -14.64 1.20
N VAL A 200 -3.09 -13.78 0.86
CA VAL A 200 -2.15 -13.18 1.81
C VAL A 200 -2.90 -12.35 2.86
N HIS A 201 -3.84 -11.50 2.45
CA HIS A 201 -4.63 -10.69 3.37
C HIS A 201 -5.39 -11.54 4.37
N ARG A 202 -5.99 -12.64 3.90
CA ARG A 202 -6.71 -13.59 4.75
C ARG A 202 -5.80 -14.17 5.82
N GLU A 203 -4.67 -14.77 5.42
CA GLU A 203 -3.79 -15.42 6.38
C GLU A 203 -3.15 -14.42 7.35
N VAL A 204 -2.77 -13.22 6.90
CA VAL A 204 -2.23 -12.19 7.80
C VAL A 204 -3.29 -11.72 8.80
N SER A 205 -4.55 -11.55 8.37
CA SER A 205 -5.65 -11.11 9.24
C SER A 205 -6.09 -12.17 10.25
N GLU A 206 -5.86 -13.46 9.96
CA GLU A 206 -6.15 -14.57 10.88
C GLU A 206 -5.06 -14.72 11.96
N LYS A 207 -3.88 -14.08 11.81
CA LYS A 207 -2.81 -14.13 12.82
C LYS A 207 -3.11 -13.24 14.02
N VAL A 208 -2.75 -13.75 15.19
CA VAL A 208 -3.03 -13.16 16.50
C VAL A 208 -1.70 -12.88 17.19
N PHE A 209 -1.48 -11.63 17.58
CA PHE A 209 -0.29 -11.16 18.28
C PHE A 209 -0.65 -10.79 19.72
N ARG A 210 0.33 -10.93 20.62
CA ARG A 210 0.21 -10.50 22.02
C ARG A 210 1.31 -9.52 22.36
N GLU A 211 1.01 -8.58 23.23
CA GLU A 211 2.02 -7.72 23.83
C GLU A 211 2.99 -8.53 24.69
N ALA A 212 4.29 -8.26 24.59
CA ALA A 212 5.32 -9.02 25.30
C ALA A 212 5.36 -8.73 26.82
N GLU A 213 4.66 -7.69 27.29
CA GLU A 213 4.82 -7.12 28.64
C GLU A 213 3.54 -7.12 29.50
N SER A 214 2.58 -8.03 29.27
CA SER A 214 1.47 -8.16 30.22
C SER A 214 1.95 -8.89 31.48
N THR A 215 2.31 -8.13 32.53
CA THR A 215 2.57 -8.64 33.89
C THR A 215 1.31 -9.10 34.61
N ASP A 216 0.14 -8.86 34.02
CA ASP A 216 -1.16 -9.17 34.60
C ASP A 216 -1.67 -10.54 34.13
N ASN A 217 -2.27 -11.30 35.04
CA ASN A 217 -2.84 -12.64 34.82
C ASN A 217 -4.04 -12.68 33.84
N ASP A 218 -4.29 -11.63 33.07
CA ASP A 218 -5.44 -11.47 32.16
C ASP A 218 -5.14 -11.91 30.70
N GLY A 219 -3.97 -12.49 30.43
CA GLY A 219 -3.63 -13.05 29.12
C GLY A 219 -3.21 -12.04 28.04
N GLY A 220 -3.14 -10.75 28.41
CA GLY A 220 -2.60 -9.65 27.60
C GLY A 220 -3.49 -9.19 26.45
N THR A 221 -3.26 -7.96 25.97
CA THR A 221 -4.01 -7.43 24.83
C THR A 221 -3.65 -8.20 23.55
N ILE A 222 -4.68 -8.61 22.83
CA ILE A 222 -4.57 -9.30 21.55
C ILE A 222 -4.70 -8.29 20.42
N PHE A 223 -3.78 -8.38 19.47
CA PHE A 223 -3.78 -7.57 18.28
C PHE A 223 -3.78 -8.42 17.02
N GLN A 224 -4.30 -7.86 15.93
CA GLN A 224 -4.29 -8.44 14.59
C GLN A 224 -3.65 -7.44 13.62
N GLN A 225 -3.50 -7.84 12.36
CA GLN A 225 -3.00 -6.98 11.29
C GLN A 225 -3.82 -7.21 10.03
N THR A 226 -4.30 -6.12 9.43
CA THR A 226 -5.04 -6.16 8.15
C THR A 226 -4.22 -5.45 7.08
N PRO A 227 -3.69 -6.19 6.09
CA PRO A 227 -3.07 -5.57 4.93
C PRO A 227 -4.07 -4.81 4.05
N GLU A 228 -3.59 -3.86 3.24
CA GLU A 228 -4.41 -3.03 2.35
C GLU A 228 -3.84 -3.07 0.93
N VAL A 229 -4.70 -3.20 -0.08
CA VAL A 229 -4.31 -3.11 -1.49
C VAL A 229 -5.07 -1.98 -2.18
N ARG A 230 -4.38 -1.15 -2.94
CA ARG A 230 -4.94 -0.11 -3.80
C ARG A 230 -4.39 -0.28 -5.21
N HIS A 231 -5.22 -0.19 -6.24
CA HIS A 231 -4.73 -0.37 -7.61
C HIS A 231 -5.53 0.38 -8.67
N THR A 232 -4.85 0.68 -9.78
CA THR A 232 -5.38 1.18 -11.05
C THR A 232 -5.12 0.19 -12.19
N LEU A 233 -4.82 -1.07 -11.87
CA LEU A 233 -4.68 -2.16 -12.84
C LEU A 233 -5.91 -2.26 -13.74
N THR A 234 -5.69 -2.29 -15.05
CA THR A 234 -6.76 -2.42 -16.06
C THR A 234 -6.93 -3.85 -16.58
N ARG A 235 -6.08 -4.78 -16.13
CA ARG A 235 -6.04 -6.19 -16.56
C ARG A 235 -5.61 -7.09 -15.41
N ARG A 236 -5.96 -8.38 -15.50
CA ARG A 236 -5.42 -9.39 -14.59
C ARG A 236 -3.92 -9.54 -14.83
N VAL A 237 -3.16 -9.61 -13.74
CA VAL A 237 -1.73 -9.88 -13.76
C VAL A 237 -1.53 -11.30 -13.26
N GLN A 238 -0.79 -12.10 -14.01
CA GLN A 238 -0.39 -13.46 -13.64
C GLN A 238 1.06 -13.65 -14.09
N PHE A 239 1.88 -14.25 -13.24
CA PHE A 239 3.25 -14.61 -13.62
C PHE A 239 3.21 -15.99 -14.30
N VAL A 240 4.02 -16.20 -15.33
CA VAL A 240 4.10 -17.46 -16.09
C VAL A 240 5.49 -18.06 -16.02
#